data_AF-A0A425I7P6-F1
#
_entry.id   AF-A0A425I7P6-F1
#
_cell.length_a   1.000
_cell.length_b   1.000
_cell.length_c   1.000
_cell.angle_alpha   90.00
_cell.angle_beta   90.00
_cell.angle_gamma   90.00
#
_symmetry.space_group_name_H-M   'P 1'
#
loop_
_entity.id
_entity.type
_entity.pdbx_description
1 polymer ?
#
loop_
_entity_poly.entity_id
_entity_poly.type
_entity_poly.pdbx_seq_one_letter_code
_entity_poly.pdbx_strand_id
1 'polypeptide(L)'
;MSSDTATRVSKAKESSLSAALSEPSLLSKALHPTAHAEWHKDEALDVFWWLKQFAAVVVGVALGCVGVTGWPGFVVFAVAQYLVANVWAQHAGLVGVCVEPFEIFTENAFVAAGTFVVLWTVIYSSKVSLGLL
;
A
#
# COMPACT_ATOMS: atom_id res chain seq x y z
N MET A 1 7.99 -36.80 21.68
CA MET A 1 6.89 -36.00 21.07
C MET A 1 7.41 -34.64 20.60
N SER A 2 8.34 -34.58 19.62
CA SER A 2 8.95 -33.31 19.20
C SER A 2 9.43 -33.27 17.74
N SER A 3 8.82 -34.03 16.82
CA SER A 3 9.22 -34.06 15.40
C SER A 3 8.14 -33.65 14.41
N ASP A 4 6.88 -33.50 14.83
CA ASP A 4 5.78 -33.20 13.90
C ASP A 4 5.58 -31.71 13.61
N THR A 5 6.15 -30.82 14.43
CA THR A 5 5.94 -29.37 14.29
C THR A 5 6.83 -28.76 13.21
N ALA A 6 8.05 -29.27 13.00
CA ALA A 6 8.99 -28.73 12.02
C ALA A 6 8.55 -28.98 10.57
N THR A 7 7.97 -30.15 10.29
CA THR A 7 7.55 -30.58 8.95
C THR A 7 6.28 -29.88 8.45
N ARG A 8 5.42 -29.40 9.36
CA ARG A 8 4.22 -28.62 8.99
C ARG A 8 4.55 -27.18 8.59
N VAL A 9 5.57 -26.60 9.22
CA VAL A 9 6.00 -25.21 8.94
C VAL A 9 6.68 -25.10 7.57
N SER A 10 7.49 -26.10 7.18
CA SER A 10 8.10 -26.11 5.83
C SER A 10 7.04 -26.28 4.74
N LYS A 11 6.08 -27.20 4.91
CA LYS A 11 5.02 -27.43 3.93
C LYS A 11 4.05 -26.25 3.78
N ALA A 12 3.77 -25.52 4.86
CA ALA A 12 2.98 -24.28 4.80
C ALA A 12 3.71 -23.13 4.11
N LYS A 13 5.05 -23.08 4.21
CA LYS A 13 5.87 -22.05 3.58
C LYS A 13 6.13 -22.33 2.09
N GLU A 14 6.26 -23.60 1.69
CA GLU A 14 6.37 -24.01 0.28
C GLU A 14 5.03 -23.95 -0.46
N SER A 15 3.93 -24.26 0.22
CA SER A 15 2.58 -24.17 -0.33
C SER A 15 2.14 -22.73 -0.59
N SER A 16 2.55 -21.79 0.26
CA SER A 16 2.26 -20.36 0.05
C SER A 16 3.14 -19.73 -1.02
N LEU A 17 4.38 -20.22 -1.20
CA LEU A 17 5.28 -19.77 -2.26
C LEU A 17 4.88 -20.30 -3.65
N SER A 18 4.39 -21.54 -3.74
CA SER A 18 3.96 -22.15 -5.02
C SER A 18 2.57 -21.67 -5.47
N ALA A 19 1.69 -21.31 -4.53
CA ALA A 19 0.40 -20.67 -4.85
C ALA A 19 0.57 -19.25 -5.44
N ALA A 20 1.64 -18.54 -5.05
CA ALA A 20 1.97 -17.23 -5.62
C ALA A 20 2.46 -17.28 -7.08
N LEU A 21 2.73 -18.47 -7.63
CA LEU A 21 3.29 -18.64 -8.99
C LEU A 21 2.27 -19.14 -10.04
N SER A 22 1.00 -19.40 -9.69
CA SER A 22 0.01 -19.97 -10.65
C SER A 22 -1.36 -19.28 -10.70
N GLU A 23 -1.59 -18.21 -9.95
CA GLU A 23 -2.75 -17.33 -10.15
C GLU A 23 -2.38 -16.21 -11.15
N PRO A 24 -3.32 -15.69 -11.99
CA PRO A 24 -3.09 -14.44 -12.69
C PRO A 24 -2.65 -13.41 -11.64
N SER A 25 -1.41 -12.92 -11.78
CA SER A 25 -0.76 -12.15 -10.73
C SER A 25 -1.70 -11.04 -10.25
N LEU A 26 -1.86 -10.86 -8.93
CA LEU A 26 -2.73 -9.80 -8.37
C LEU A 26 -2.44 -8.43 -8.99
N LEU A 27 -1.21 -8.22 -9.49
CA LEU A 27 -0.81 -7.08 -10.31
C LEU A 27 -1.60 -6.95 -11.61
N SER A 28 -1.77 -8.03 -12.38
CA SER A 28 -2.58 -8.03 -13.61
C SER A 28 -4.07 -7.75 -13.34
N LYS A 29 -4.62 -8.29 -12.23
CA LYS A 29 -5.99 -8.02 -11.78
C LYS A 29 -6.16 -6.58 -11.26
N ALA A 30 -5.15 -6.04 -10.57
CA ALA A 30 -5.12 -4.65 -10.11
C ALA A 30 -4.96 -3.63 -11.25
N LEU A 31 -4.28 -4.00 -12.34
CA LEU A 31 -4.11 -3.17 -13.54
C LEU A 31 -5.33 -3.21 -14.47
N HIS A 32 -6.10 -4.29 -14.44
CA HIS A 32 -7.37 -4.44 -15.17
C HIS A 32 -8.53 -4.80 -14.23
N PRO A 33 -9.00 -3.86 -13.39
CA PRO A 33 -9.99 -4.16 -12.34
C PRO A 33 -11.36 -4.59 -12.88
N THR A 34 -11.72 -4.14 -14.08
CA THR A 34 -13.00 -4.36 -14.75
C THR A 34 -13.09 -5.68 -15.52
N ALA A 35 -11.99 -6.44 -15.64
CA ALA A 35 -11.94 -7.66 -16.44
C ALA A 35 -12.31 -8.95 -15.66
N HIS A 36 -12.32 -8.90 -14.33
CA HIS A 36 -12.54 -10.07 -13.48
C HIS A 36 -13.84 -9.96 -12.65
N ALA A 37 -14.65 -11.01 -12.69
CA ALA A 37 -16.07 -11.00 -12.31
C ALA A 37 -16.36 -11.17 -10.81
N GLU A 38 -15.36 -11.37 -9.95
CA GLU A 38 -15.58 -11.39 -8.49
C GLU A 38 -14.32 -10.89 -7.77
N TRP A 39 -14.50 -9.87 -6.93
CA TRP A 39 -13.48 -9.38 -6.02
C TRP A 39 -13.79 -9.90 -4.61
N HIS A 40 -12.85 -10.60 -4.01
CA HIS A 40 -12.91 -10.91 -2.58
C HIS A 40 -12.35 -9.74 -1.79
N LYS A 41 -12.89 -9.52 -0.57
CA LYS A 41 -12.47 -8.41 0.30
C LYS A 41 -10.95 -8.45 0.50
N ASP A 42 -10.41 -9.60 0.91
CA ASP A 42 -8.98 -9.78 1.22
C ASP A 42 -8.05 -9.39 0.04
N GLU A 43 -8.42 -9.75 -1.20
CA GLU A 43 -7.65 -9.36 -2.39
C GLU A 43 -7.67 -7.84 -2.62
N ALA A 44 -8.81 -7.19 -2.39
CA ALA A 44 -8.91 -5.74 -2.48
C ALA A 44 -8.09 -5.04 -1.38
N LEU A 45 -8.06 -5.61 -0.16
CA LEU A 45 -7.25 -5.09 0.95
C LEU A 45 -5.75 -5.16 0.63
N ASP A 46 -5.28 -6.25 0.04
CA ASP A 46 -3.89 -6.41 -0.40
C ASP A 46 -3.50 -5.38 -1.47
N VAL A 47 -4.40 -5.12 -2.43
CA VAL A 47 -4.17 -4.07 -3.44
C VAL A 47 -4.16 -2.68 -2.81
N PHE A 48 -5.08 -2.40 -1.89
CA PHE A 48 -5.08 -1.12 -1.16
C PHE A 48 -3.81 -0.93 -0.35
N TRP A 49 -3.29 -1.99 0.27
CA TRP A 49 -2.02 -1.92 0.98
C TRP A 49 -0.89 -1.48 0.04
N TRP A 50 -0.71 -2.17 -1.08
CA TRP A 50 0.35 -1.84 -2.04
C TRP A 50 0.20 -0.44 -2.63
N LEU A 51 -1.04 -0.07 -2.97
CA LEU A 51 -1.36 1.23 -3.54
C LEU A 51 -1.04 2.37 -2.57
N LYS A 52 -1.44 2.24 -1.30
CA LYS A 52 -1.17 3.22 -0.24
C LYS A 52 0.32 3.31 0.09
N GLN A 53 1.01 2.18 0.14
CA GLN A 53 2.46 2.16 0.38
C GLN A 53 3.23 2.82 -0.76
N PHE A 54 2.86 2.52 -2.01
CA PHE A 54 3.47 3.17 -3.16
C PHE A 54 3.23 4.69 -3.14
N ALA A 55 2.00 5.12 -2.86
CA ALA A 55 1.68 6.54 -2.70
C ALA A 55 2.48 7.20 -1.55
N ALA A 56 2.66 6.51 -0.43
CA ALA A 56 3.45 7.00 0.70
C ALA A 56 4.92 7.22 0.31
N VAL A 57 5.50 6.29 -0.45
CA VAL A 57 6.87 6.40 -0.97
C VAL A 57 7.00 7.59 -1.92
N VAL A 58 6.12 7.69 -2.93
CA VAL A 58 6.16 8.76 -3.94
C VAL A 58 6.00 10.13 -3.28
N VAL A 59 5.01 10.29 -2.40
CA VAL A 59 4.75 11.56 -1.71
C VAL A 59 5.88 11.89 -0.73
N GLY A 60 6.39 10.92 0.01
CA GLY A 60 7.52 11.11 0.94
C GLY A 60 8.77 11.60 0.23
N VAL A 61 9.13 10.97 -0.89
CA VAL A 61 10.27 11.39 -1.72
C VAL A 61 10.01 12.78 -2.32
N ALA A 62 8.84 13.02 -2.90
CA ALA A 62 8.52 14.29 -3.54
C ALA A 62 8.57 15.46 -2.55
N LEU A 63 7.92 15.34 -1.39
CA LEU A 63 7.90 16.38 -0.36
C LEU A 63 9.26 16.58 0.32
N GLY A 64 10.02 15.49 0.51
CA GLY A 64 11.39 15.56 1.03
C GLY A 64 12.31 16.29 0.05
N CYS A 65 12.17 16.03 -1.24
CA CYS A 65 12.92 16.69 -2.30
C CYS A 65 12.58 18.18 -2.42
N VAL A 66 11.29 18.54 -2.32
CA VAL A 66 10.85 19.96 -2.36
C VAL A 66 11.26 20.71 -1.09
N GLY A 67 11.49 20.01 0.03
CA GLY A 67 11.86 20.66 1.29
C GLY A 67 10.65 21.19 2.06
N VAL A 68 9.45 20.64 1.83
CA VAL A 68 8.26 21.02 2.60
C VAL A 68 8.46 20.61 4.06
N THR A 69 8.11 21.49 4.99
CA THR A 69 8.22 21.25 6.44
C THR A 69 6.87 21.51 7.14
N GLY A 70 6.68 20.85 8.29
CA GLY A 70 5.53 21.08 9.15
C GLY A 70 4.22 20.42 8.70
N TRP A 71 3.10 20.89 9.25
CA TRP A 71 1.76 20.32 9.03
C TRP A 71 1.30 20.25 7.55
N PRO A 72 1.71 21.12 6.61
CA PRO A 72 1.27 21.03 5.22
C PRO A 72 1.66 19.70 4.56
N GLY A 73 2.80 19.11 4.93
CA GLY A 73 3.23 17.82 4.38
C GLY A 73 2.28 16.68 4.75
N PHE A 74 1.74 16.70 5.97
CA PHE A 74 0.75 15.73 6.42
C PHE A 74 -0.60 15.89 5.71
N VAL A 75 -1.00 17.13 5.38
CA VAL A 75 -2.23 17.37 4.63
C VAL A 75 -2.11 16.86 3.20
N VAL A 76 -0.98 17.14 2.53
CA VAL A 76 -0.71 16.60 1.18
C VAL A 76 -0.69 15.07 1.21
N PHE A 77 -0.05 14.47 2.21
CA PHE A 77 -0.07 13.03 2.39
C PHE A 77 -1.49 12.47 2.58
N ALA A 78 -2.28 13.02 3.49
CA ALA A 78 -3.64 12.55 3.76
C ALA A 78 -4.55 12.65 2.52
N VAL A 79 -4.47 13.77 1.78
CA VAL A 79 -5.21 13.96 0.53
C VAL A 79 -4.76 12.97 -0.53
N ALA A 80 -3.44 12.77 -0.72
CA ALA A 80 -2.92 11.83 -1.69
C ALA A 80 -3.34 10.39 -1.40
N GLN A 81 -3.29 9.96 -0.13
CA GLN A 81 -3.73 8.64 0.31
C GLN A 81 -5.21 8.41 0.01
N TYR A 82 -6.06 9.37 0.36
CA TYR A 82 -7.49 9.29 0.10
C TYR A 82 -7.78 9.24 -1.40
N LEU A 83 -7.18 10.14 -2.19
CA LEU A 83 -7.44 10.23 -3.63
C LEU A 83 -7.00 8.96 -4.36
N VAL A 84 -5.79 8.46 -4.10
CA VAL A 84 -5.27 7.29 -4.80
C VAL A 84 -6.14 6.06 -4.50
N ALA A 85 -6.47 5.81 -3.23
CA ALA A 85 -7.30 4.67 -2.85
C ALA A 85 -8.74 4.79 -3.38
N ASN A 86 -9.35 5.98 -3.26
CA ASN A 86 -10.73 6.19 -3.69
C ASN A 86 -10.89 6.13 -5.22
N VAL A 87 -9.97 6.73 -5.99
CA VAL A 87 -10.01 6.68 -7.46
C VAL A 87 -9.87 5.24 -7.96
N TRP A 88 -8.95 4.46 -7.36
CA TRP A 88 -8.80 3.06 -7.73
C TRP A 88 -10.04 2.23 -7.37
N ALA A 89 -10.58 2.41 -6.16
CA ALA A 89 -11.78 1.69 -5.70
C ALA A 89 -13.02 1.99 -6.57
N GLN A 90 -13.20 3.25 -6.97
CA GLN A 90 -14.27 3.68 -7.87
C GLN A 90 -14.10 3.06 -9.26
N HIS A 91 -12.87 3.07 -9.80
CA HIS A 91 -12.58 2.45 -11.10
C HIS A 91 -12.80 0.93 -11.10
N ALA A 92 -12.54 0.28 -9.96
CA ALA A 92 -12.78 -1.14 -9.75
C ALA A 92 -14.24 -1.49 -9.43
N GLY A 93 -15.14 -0.51 -9.23
CA GLY A 93 -16.53 -0.75 -8.87
C GLY A 93 -16.74 -1.38 -7.49
N LEU A 94 -15.74 -1.27 -6.59
CA LEU A 94 -15.72 -1.92 -5.27
C LEU A 94 -16.51 -1.15 -4.21
N VAL A 95 -16.71 0.16 -4.42
CA VAL A 95 -17.27 1.08 -3.43
C VAL A 95 -18.75 0.77 -3.21
N GLY A 96 -19.10 0.40 -1.97
CA GLY A 96 -20.47 0.04 -1.58
C GLY A 96 -20.89 -1.38 -1.95
N VAL A 97 -20.01 -2.17 -2.57
CA VAL A 97 -20.23 -3.59 -2.89
C VAL A 97 -19.39 -4.47 -1.97
N CYS A 98 -18.07 -4.23 -1.92
CA CYS A 98 -17.12 -5.02 -1.14
C CYS A 98 -16.45 -4.22 -0.03
N VAL A 99 -16.31 -2.89 -0.19
CA VAL A 99 -15.57 -2.03 0.73
C VAL A 99 -16.32 -0.71 0.94
N GLU A 100 -16.44 -0.29 2.20
CA GLU A 100 -17.08 0.97 2.56
C GLU A 100 -16.14 2.17 2.37
N PRO A 101 -16.66 3.37 2.03
CA PRO A 101 -15.84 4.57 1.86
C PRO A 101 -14.95 4.90 3.07
N PHE A 102 -15.41 4.61 4.28
CA PHE A 102 -14.66 4.85 5.51
C PHE A 102 -13.52 3.84 5.71
N GLU A 103 -13.74 2.58 5.34
CA GLU A 103 -12.68 1.54 5.33
C GLU A 103 -11.59 1.92 4.33
N ILE A 104 -11.96 2.39 3.13
CA ILE A 104 -11.01 2.86 2.10
C ILE A 104 -10.10 3.96 2.65
N PHE A 105 -10.59 4.83 3.54
CA PHE A 105 -9.77 5.87 4.15
C PHE A 105 -8.86 5.32 5.24
N THR A 106 -9.43 4.61 6.22
CA THR A 106 -8.75 4.25 7.48
C THR A 106 -7.79 3.08 7.36
N GLU A 107 -8.09 2.14 6.47
CA GLU A 107 -7.37 0.89 6.39
C GLU A 107 -5.92 1.08 5.95
N ASN A 108 -4.96 0.47 6.66
CA ASN A 108 -3.52 0.59 6.37
C ASN A 108 -2.96 2.03 6.33
N ALA A 109 -3.75 3.05 6.68
CA ALA A 109 -3.35 4.46 6.59
C ALA A 109 -2.21 4.79 7.56
N PHE A 110 -2.24 4.23 8.78
CA PHE A 110 -1.18 4.44 9.77
C PHE A 110 0.13 3.77 9.38
N VAL A 111 0.07 2.59 8.76
CA VAL A 111 1.26 1.89 8.27
C VAL A 111 1.91 2.70 7.14
N ALA A 112 1.09 3.18 6.20
CA ALA A 112 1.54 4.08 5.12
C ALA A 112 2.09 5.42 5.67
N ALA A 113 1.49 5.96 6.74
CA ALA A 113 1.97 7.18 7.39
C ALA A 113 3.36 6.99 7.99
N GLY A 114 3.64 5.83 8.61
CA GLY A 114 4.97 5.47 9.08
C GLY A 114 6.01 5.50 7.95
N THR A 115 5.73 4.81 6.85
CA THR A 115 6.58 4.81 5.65
C THR A 115 6.83 6.22 5.12
N PHE A 116 5.76 7.02 4.99
CA PHE A 116 5.83 8.40 4.54
C PHE A 116 6.74 9.26 5.43
N VAL A 117 6.55 9.23 6.76
CA VAL A 117 7.32 10.05 7.69
C VAL A 117 8.80 9.67 7.63
N VAL A 118 9.12 8.38 7.58
CA VAL A 118 10.51 7.92 7.47
C VAL A 118 11.16 8.41 6.18
N LEU A 119 10.52 8.20 5.02
CA LEU A 119 11.10 8.64 3.75
C LEU A 119 11.21 10.17 3.65
N TRP A 120 10.17 10.88 4.06
CA TRP A 120 10.13 12.34 4.02
C TRP A 120 11.25 12.95 4.87
N THR A 121 11.41 12.47 6.10
CA THR A 121 12.47 12.94 7.01
C THR A 121 13.86 12.56 6.53
N VAL A 122 14.08 11.33 6.08
CA VAL A 122 15.39 10.87 5.57
C VAL A 122 15.83 11.69 4.36
N ILE A 123 14.94 11.91 3.38
CA ILE A 123 15.27 12.68 2.18
C ILE A 123 15.52 14.15 2.53
N TYR A 124 14.67 14.74 3.37
CA TYR A 124 14.86 16.12 3.84
C TYR A 124 16.20 16.29 4.56
N SER A 125 16.50 15.42 5.52
CA SER A 125 17.77 15.44 6.26
C SER A 125 18.98 15.21 5.36
N SER A 126 18.87 14.31 4.37
CA SER A 126 19.94 14.08 3.39
C SER A 126 20.21 15.32 2.56
N LYS A 127 19.16 16.03 2.11
CA LYS A 127 19.31 17.29 1.37
C LYS A 127 19.98 18.39 2.20
N VAL A 128 19.57 18.54 3.45
CA VAL A 128 20.18 19.49 4.38
C VAL A 128 21.65 19.15 4.59
N SER A 129 21.98 17.87 4.79
CA SER A 129 23.38 17.43 4.95
C SER A 129 24.24 17.68 3.70
N LEU A 130 23.65 17.70 2.51
CA LEU A 130 24.33 17.96 1.24
C LEU A 130 24.44 19.46 0.91
N GLY A 131 23.88 20.36 1.73
CA GLY A 131 23.87 21.79 1.47
C GLY A 131 23.01 22.20 0.27
N LEU A 132 22.01 21.39 -0.08
CA LEU A 132 21.08 21.63 -1.20
C LEU A 132 19.82 22.42 -0.79
N LEU A 133 19.82 22.98 0.43
CA LEU A 133 18.72 23.71 1.07
C LEU A 133 19.29 24.83 1.94
#